data_AF-A0A139AJ76-F1
#
_entry.id   AF-A0A139AJ76-F1
#
_cell.length_a   1.000
_cell.length_b   1.000
_cell.length_c   1.000
_cell.angle_alpha   90.00
_cell.angle_beta   90.00
_cell.angle_gamma   90.00
#
_symmetry.space_group_name_H-M   'P 1'
#
loop_
_entity.id
_entity.type
_entity.pdbx_description
1 polymer ?
#
loop_
_entity_poly.entity_id
_entity_poly.type
_entity_poly.pdbx_seq_one_letter_code
_entity_poly.pdbx_strand_id
1 'polypeptide(L)'
;MSRRGGDASLPQSPSSPASADGARQRKNSRGASDSSEDDVDHFLYKEDLDKLLIFTKSIPPPNPLATMRELRFVFRAVQLCVAIGSFISLSLSSFDVNYPSTLIGTSGINFMCATSVSSMMVSISCMFLYLFPHLLGIPPVRHPRFSRVEVATDLFWIAFWIAASTVGAVFGNCPRKFFDPITKDNNSCVPWNLSMILGYLTAVMFAVTFTMGVVDLKKYGWGYATGKFSANEGWVGWARGSWASHSDI
;
A
#
# COMPACT_ATOMS: atom_id res chain seq x y z
N MET A 1 -39.52 -19.89 -31.34
CA MET A 1 -39.02 -18.50 -31.45
C MET A 1 -37.57 -18.50 -31.00
N SER A 2 -36.65 -18.80 -31.92
CA SER A 2 -35.86 -17.86 -32.72
C SER A 2 -34.71 -17.21 -31.93
N ARG A 3 -33.50 -17.66 -32.30
CA ARG A 3 -32.15 -17.26 -31.83
C ARG A 3 -31.92 -15.75 -31.87
N ARG A 4 -31.05 -15.25 -30.97
CA ARG A 4 -29.99 -14.28 -31.32
C ARG A 4 -28.79 -14.49 -30.39
N GLY A 5 -27.74 -15.09 -30.94
CA GLY A 5 -26.39 -15.03 -30.39
C GLY A 5 -25.79 -13.67 -30.72
N GLY A 6 -25.09 -13.10 -29.74
CA GLY A 6 -24.27 -11.91 -29.90
C GLY A 6 -22.81 -12.32 -29.84
N ASP A 7 -22.18 -12.41 -31.02
CA ASP A 7 -20.75 -12.58 -31.17
C ASP A 7 -20.05 -11.28 -30.73
N ALA A 8 -19.28 -11.35 -29.65
CA ALA A 8 -18.42 -10.26 -29.22
C ALA A 8 -17.11 -10.32 -30.01
N SER A 9 -17.02 -9.46 -31.02
CA SER A 9 -15.85 -9.20 -31.85
C SER A 9 -14.67 -8.63 -31.05
N LEU A 10 -13.51 -9.27 -31.21
CA LEU A 10 -12.20 -8.83 -30.73
C LEU A 10 -11.78 -7.49 -31.37
N PRO A 11 -11.08 -6.60 -30.64
CA PRO A 11 -10.48 -5.42 -31.24
C PRO A 11 -9.23 -5.78 -32.06
N GLN A 12 -9.24 -5.35 -33.32
CA GLN A 12 -8.16 -5.45 -34.29
C GLN A 12 -6.98 -4.57 -33.90
N SER A 13 -5.76 -5.12 -34.01
CA SER A 13 -4.50 -4.39 -33.97
C SER A 13 -4.40 -3.41 -35.14
N PRO A 14 -4.00 -2.15 -34.92
CA PRO A 14 -3.61 -1.27 -36.01
C PRO A 14 -2.22 -1.66 -36.54
N SER A 15 -2.20 -2.02 -37.81
CA SER A 15 -1.02 -2.17 -38.66
C SER A 15 -0.69 -0.82 -39.33
N SER A 16 0.59 -0.43 -39.24
CA SER A 16 1.45 0.38 -40.16
C SER A 16 0.92 1.66 -40.84
N PRO A 17 1.72 2.75 -40.98
CA PRO A 17 2.85 2.84 -41.95
C PRO A 17 4.10 3.57 -41.38
N ALA A 18 5.35 3.26 -41.74
CA ALA A 18 6.09 3.59 -42.98
C ALA A 18 6.18 5.11 -43.32
N SER A 19 7.41 5.56 -43.68
CA SER A 19 7.85 6.93 -44.09
C SER A 19 8.47 7.75 -42.94
N ALA A 20 9.65 8.39 -43.02
CA ALA A 20 10.53 8.74 -44.14
C ALA A 20 11.98 8.97 -43.66
N ASP A 21 12.93 8.55 -44.49
CA ASP A 21 14.12 9.26 -44.95
C ASP A 21 14.91 10.17 -44.00
N GLY A 22 16.10 9.69 -43.63
CA GLY A 22 17.17 10.46 -43.02
C GLY A 22 18.55 9.95 -43.42
N ALA A 23 18.72 9.61 -44.71
CA ALA A 23 20.01 9.24 -45.29
C ALA A 23 20.95 10.45 -45.33
N ARG A 24 21.68 10.71 -44.24
CA ARG A 24 22.81 11.65 -44.25
C ARG A 24 24.09 10.87 -44.54
N GLN A 25 24.44 10.84 -45.82
CA GLN A 25 25.76 10.50 -46.34
C GLN A 25 26.85 11.14 -45.49
N ARG A 26 27.66 10.33 -44.80
CA ARG A 26 29.00 10.74 -44.37
C ARG A 26 30.01 10.01 -45.24
N LYS A 27 30.55 10.79 -46.18
CA LYS A 27 31.57 10.41 -47.16
C LYS A 27 32.75 9.73 -46.48
N ASN A 28 33.16 8.62 -47.09
CA ASN A 28 34.49 8.05 -47.07
C ASN A 28 35.56 9.15 -47.19
N SER A 29 36.33 9.34 -46.12
CA SER A 29 37.67 9.90 -46.21
C SER A 29 38.62 8.75 -45.93
N ARG A 30 39.13 8.12 -46.99
CA ARG A 30 40.29 7.23 -46.90
C ARG A 30 41.48 8.09 -46.51
N GLY A 31 41.82 8.11 -45.23
CA GLY A 31 43.11 8.54 -44.72
C GLY A 31 43.75 7.35 -44.05
N ALA A 32 44.80 6.82 -44.67
CA ALA A 32 45.68 5.84 -44.03
C ALA A 32 46.42 6.54 -42.88
N SER A 33 46.16 6.15 -41.63
CA SER A 33 47.01 6.44 -40.46
C SER A 33 46.60 5.56 -39.29
N ASP A 34 47.55 4.72 -38.86
CA ASP A 34 47.80 4.18 -37.53
C ASP A 34 46.67 3.55 -36.67
N SER A 35 46.89 2.25 -36.46
CA SER A 35 46.43 1.36 -35.39
C SER A 35 46.31 1.99 -34.00
N SER A 36 45.25 2.77 -33.76
CA SER A 36 44.96 3.37 -32.45
C SER A 36 43.46 3.56 -32.15
N GLU A 37 42.56 3.12 -33.04
CA GLU A 37 41.10 3.27 -32.85
C GLU A 37 40.44 2.14 -32.01
N ASP A 38 41.12 1.01 -31.80
CA ASP A 38 40.57 -0.09 -30.98
C ASP A 38 40.59 0.18 -29.46
N ASP A 39 41.37 1.17 -28.99
CA ASP A 39 41.48 1.50 -27.56
C ASP A 39 40.37 2.45 -27.06
N VAL A 40 39.77 3.25 -27.95
CA VAL A 40 38.78 4.28 -27.54
C VAL A 40 37.40 3.66 -27.26
N ASP A 41 36.99 2.68 -28.07
CA ASP A 41 35.72 1.96 -27.86
C ASP A 41 35.78 1.08 -26.60
N HIS A 42 36.95 0.54 -26.26
CA HIS A 42 37.12 -0.25 -25.04
C HIS A 42 37.09 0.60 -23.76
N PHE A 43 37.46 1.88 -23.84
CA PHE A 43 37.40 2.80 -22.69
C PHE A 43 35.98 3.27 -22.39
N LEU A 44 35.21 3.60 -23.43
CA LEU A 44 33.78 3.96 -23.31
C LEU A 44 32.96 2.80 -22.73
N TYR A 45 33.23 1.58 -23.18
CA TYR A 45 32.52 0.40 -22.66
C TYR A 45 32.82 0.13 -21.18
N LYS A 46 34.05 0.42 -20.72
CA LYS A 46 34.49 0.15 -19.34
C LYS A 46 33.90 1.14 -18.34
N GLU A 47 33.81 2.42 -18.69
CA GLU A 47 33.16 3.43 -17.84
C GLU A 47 31.65 3.18 -17.69
N ASP A 48 30.99 2.72 -18.76
CA ASP A 48 29.60 2.32 -18.72
C ASP A 48 29.38 1.02 -17.93
N LEU A 49 30.32 0.07 -18.02
CA LEU A 49 30.28 -1.17 -17.22
C LEU A 49 30.48 -0.90 -15.72
N ASP A 50 31.40 -0.02 -15.35
CA ASP A 50 31.65 0.37 -13.96
C ASP A 50 30.47 1.16 -13.39
N LYS A 51 29.84 2.04 -14.19
CA LYS A 51 28.55 2.66 -13.82
C LYS A 51 27.46 1.59 -13.64
N LEU A 52 27.34 0.62 -14.55
CA LEU A 52 26.39 -0.49 -14.40
C LEU A 52 26.66 -1.34 -13.15
N LEU A 53 27.92 -1.58 -12.80
CA LEU A 53 28.32 -2.34 -11.61
C LEU A 53 28.00 -1.58 -10.31
N ILE A 54 28.19 -0.26 -10.28
CA ILE A 54 27.77 0.61 -9.18
C ILE A 54 26.25 0.56 -8.98
N PHE A 55 25.46 0.45 -10.06
CA PHE A 55 24.00 0.31 -10.00
C PHE A 55 23.51 -1.12 -9.67
N THR A 56 24.37 -2.13 -9.83
CA THR A 56 24.08 -3.51 -9.38
C THR A 56 24.48 -3.77 -7.92
N LYS A 57 25.19 -2.84 -7.27
CA LYS A 57 25.55 -2.97 -5.87
C LYS A 57 24.28 -3.04 -5.03
N SER A 58 23.98 -4.24 -4.56
CA SER A 58 22.82 -4.54 -3.72
C SER A 58 22.82 -3.57 -2.53
N ILE A 59 21.82 -2.68 -2.48
CA ILE A 59 21.57 -1.91 -1.26
C ILE A 59 21.29 -2.94 -0.18
N PRO A 60 22.11 -3.01 0.89
CA PRO A 60 21.92 -4.01 1.93
C PRO A 60 20.50 -3.84 2.49
N PRO A 61 19.78 -4.94 2.76
CA PRO A 61 18.43 -4.85 3.29
C PRO A 61 18.46 -4.04 4.60
N PRO A 62 17.49 -3.14 4.81
CA PRO A 62 17.46 -2.36 6.03
C PRO A 62 17.33 -3.29 7.24
N ASN A 63 18.06 -2.99 8.31
CA ASN A 63 17.92 -3.73 9.56
C ASN A 63 16.48 -3.62 10.08
N PRO A 64 15.88 -4.69 10.61
CA PRO A 64 14.49 -4.65 11.10
C PRO A 64 14.32 -3.64 12.23
N LEU A 65 15.35 -3.46 13.07
CA LEU A 65 15.38 -2.44 14.12
C LEU A 65 15.33 -1.00 13.57
N ALA A 66 15.98 -0.75 12.42
CA ALA A 66 15.91 0.54 11.76
C ALA A 66 14.51 0.77 11.16
N THR A 67 13.94 -0.27 10.56
CA THR A 67 12.59 -0.25 9.99
C THR A 67 11.52 0.03 11.07
N MET A 68 11.68 -0.54 12.28
CA MET A 68 10.76 -0.27 13.39
C MET A 68 10.76 1.19 13.87
N ARG A 69 11.84 1.94 13.61
CA ARG A 69 11.94 3.37 13.94
C ARG A 69 11.37 4.28 12.85
N GLU A 70 11.00 3.73 11.70
CA GLU A 70 10.38 4.52 10.64
C GLU A 70 9.00 5.00 11.08
N LEU A 71 8.72 6.29 10.84
CA LEU A 71 7.43 6.90 11.22
C LEU A 71 6.24 6.11 10.68
N ARG A 72 6.35 5.56 9.46
CA ARG A 72 5.31 4.71 8.85
C ARG A 72 4.99 3.49 9.69
N PHE A 73 6.02 2.77 10.14
CA PHE A 73 5.84 1.60 11.00
C PHE A 73 5.20 2.00 12.33
N VAL A 74 5.67 3.09 12.93
CA VAL A 74 5.12 3.63 14.18
C VAL A 74 3.64 3.99 14.03
N PHE A 75 3.23 4.66 12.95
CA PHE A 75 1.82 4.98 12.70
C PHE A 75 0.96 3.73 12.55
N ARG A 76 1.44 2.68 11.84
CA ARG A 76 0.74 1.39 11.77
C ARG A 76 0.62 0.73 13.14
N ALA A 77 1.68 0.79 13.96
CA ALA A 77 1.67 0.23 15.31
C ALA A 77 0.65 0.92 16.19
N VAL A 78 0.58 2.25 16.12
CA VAL A 78 -0.44 3.03 16.83
C VAL A 78 -1.84 2.72 16.31
N GLN A 79 -2.06 2.63 14.99
CA GLN A 79 -3.35 2.22 14.41
C GLN A 79 -3.81 0.86 14.95
N LEU A 80 -2.90 -0.12 15.01
CA LEU A 80 -3.19 -1.44 15.58
C LEU A 80 -3.57 -1.36 17.06
N CYS A 81 -2.81 -0.61 17.87
CA CYS A 81 -3.11 -0.44 19.29
C CYS A 81 -4.46 0.25 19.54
N VAL A 82 -4.79 1.29 18.77
CA VAL A 82 -6.07 2.00 18.89
C VAL A 82 -7.23 1.10 18.43
N ALA A 83 -7.05 0.33 17.36
CA ALA A 83 -8.04 -0.66 16.93
C ALA A 83 -8.26 -1.74 18.01
N ILE A 84 -7.20 -2.24 18.66
CA ILE A 84 -7.30 -3.19 19.78
C ILE A 84 -8.05 -2.56 20.96
N GLY A 85 -7.73 -1.31 21.31
CA GLY A 85 -8.46 -0.57 22.34
C GLY A 85 -9.94 -0.42 22.02
N SER A 86 -10.28 -0.09 20.77
CA SER A 86 -11.66 0.01 20.30
C SER A 86 -12.40 -1.32 20.45
N PHE A 87 -11.77 -2.43 20.03
CA PHE A 87 -12.34 -3.77 20.14
C PHE A 87 -12.55 -4.22 21.58
N ILE A 88 -11.56 -4.01 22.46
CA ILE A 88 -11.67 -4.34 23.88
C ILE A 88 -12.79 -3.53 24.53
N SER A 89 -12.84 -2.21 24.26
CA SER A 89 -13.87 -1.32 24.79
C SER A 89 -15.27 -1.75 24.37
N LEU A 90 -15.44 -2.13 23.09
CA LEU A 90 -16.71 -2.65 22.58
C LEU A 90 -17.07 -4.02 23.17
N SER A 91 -16.09 -4.90 23.33
CA SER A 91 -16.26 -6.23 23.92
C SER A 91 -16.71 -6.14 25.38
N LEU A 92 -16.06 -5.30 26.18
CA LEU A 92 -16.45 -5.05 27.58
C LEU A 92 -17.88 -4.52 27.66
N SER A 93 -18.25 -3.59 26.77
CA SER A 93 -19.62 -3.09 26.72
C SER A 93 -20.64 -4.13 26.26
N SER A 94 -20.21 -5.19 25.55
CA SER A 94 -21.10 -6.22 25.03
C SER A 94 -21.33 -7.37 26.01
N PHE A 95 -20.34 -7.68 26.86
CA PHE A 95 -20.47 -8.76 27.85
C PHE A 95 -21.16 -8.33 29.15
N ASP A 96 -21.14 -7.03 29.50
CA ASP A 96 -21.72 -6.54 30.77
C ASP A 96 -23.25 -6.30 30.69
N VAL A 97 -23.88 -6.43 29.52
CA VAL A 97 -25.27 -5.99 29.35
C VAL A 97 -26.12 -6.91 28.49
N ASN A 98 -27.34 -7.19 28.98
CA ASN A 98 -28.36 -7.92 28.23
C ASN A 98 -29.01 -6.98 27.21
N TYR A 99 -28.87 -7.28 25.92
CA TYR A 99 -29.54 -6.54 24.85
C TYR A 99 -31.02 -6.96 24.77
N PRO A 100 -31.99 -6.07 25.05
CA PRO A 100 -33.37 -6.33 24.71
C PRO A 100 -33.51 -6.22 23.18
N SER A 101 -33.29 -7.34 22.49
CA SER A 101 -33.85 -7.69 21.17
C SER A 101 -34.06 -6.53 20.17
N THR A 102 -33.05 -5.69 19.95
CA THR A 102 -33.06 -4.67 18.89
C THR A 102 -32.08 -5.06 17.80
N LEU A 103 -32.62 -5.66 16.73
CA LEU A 103 -31.92 -6.08 15.50
C LEU A 103 -31.00 -5.00 14.88
N ILE A 104 -31.28 -3.72 15.15
CA ILE A 104 -30.51 -2.59 14.62
C ILE A 104 -29.27 -2.32 15.49
N GLY A 105 -29.37 -2.41 16.81
CA GLY A 105 -28.23 -2.23 17.73
C GLY A 105 -27.19 -3.34 17.59
N THR A 106 -27.64 -4.59 17.39
CA THR A 106 -26.74 -5.72 17.13
C THR A 106 -26.02 -5.58 15.78
N SER A 107 -26.65 -4.98 14.77
CA SER A 107 -26.02 -4.75 13.46
C SER A 107 -24.85 -3.76 13.52
N GLY A 108 -24.97 -2.68 14.30
CA GLY A 108 -23.90 -1.70 14.48
C GLY A 108 -22.70 -2.24 15.25
N ILE A 109 -22.95 -2.99 16.34
CA ILE A 109 -21.89 -3.65 17.13
C ILE A 109 -21.14 -4.67 16.25
N ASN A 110 -21.86 -5.51 15.52
CA ASN A 110 -21.25 -6.49 14.63
C ASN A 110 -20.42 -5.81 13.53
N PHE A 111 -20.91 -4.71 12.96
CA PHE A 111 -20.18 -3.96 11.94
C PHE A 111 -18.89 -3.33 12.48
N MET A 112 -18.94 -2.77 13.69
CA MET A 112 -17.77 -2.21 14.35
C MET A 112 -16.76 -3.28 14.77
N CYS A 113 -17.22 -4.42 15.30
CA CYS A 113 -16.37 -5.58 15.57
C CYS A 113 -15.68 -6.09 14.30
N ALA A 114 -16.43 -6.28 13.20
CA ALA A 114 -15.89 -6.74 11.93
C ALA A 114 -14.85 -5.75 11.40
N THR A 115 -15.17 -4.44 11.41
CA THR A 115 -14.25 -3.38 11.00
C THR A 115 -12.97 -3.38 11.83
N SER A 116 -13.10 -3.56 13.15
CA SER A 116 -11.97 -3.59 14.06
C SER A 116 -11.07 -4.80 13.81
N VAL A 117 -11.62 -6.02 13.74
CA VAL A 117 -10.83 -7.24 13.54
C VAL A 117 -10.17 -7.25 12.15
N SER A 118 -10.91 -6.88 11.11
CA SER A 118 -10.37 -6.86 9.75
C SER A 118 -9.27 -5.79 9.59
N SER A 119 -9.43 -4.61 10.19
CA SER A 119 -8.38 -3.58 10.16
C SER A 119 -7.14 -3.98 10.97
N MET A 120 -7.28 -4.73 12.07
CA MET A 120 -6.13 -5.33 12.78
C MET A 120 -5.35 -6.29 11.87
N MET A 121 -6.05 -7.20 11.18
CA MET A 121 -5.42 -8.18 10.28
C MET A 121 -4.68 -7.49 9.13
N VAL A 122 -5.27 -6.45 8.55
CA VAL A 122 -4.60 -5.64 7.51
C VAL A 122 -3.38 -4.92 8.08
N SER A 123 -3.48 -4.34 9.27
CA SER A 123 -2.36 -3.62 9.90
C SER A 123 -1.19 -4.57 10.23
N ILE A 124 -1.48 -5.75 10.77
CA ILE A 124 -0.49 -6.81 11.04
C ILE A 124 0.15 -7.28 9.73
N SER A 125 -0.65 -7.48 8.68
CA SER A 125 -0.15 -7.85 7.35
C SER A 125 0.79 -6.78 6.80
N CYS A 126 0.43 -5.50 6.88
CA CYS A 126 1.28 -4.39 6.46
C CYS A 126 2.59 -4.33 7.24
N MET A 127 2.57 -4.53 8.57
CA MET A 127 3.79 -4.61 9.38
C MET A 127 4.68 -5.77 8.97
N PHE A 128 4.08 -6.93 8.69
CA PHE A 128 4.82 -8.10 8.23
C PHE A 128 5.50 -7.83 6.88
N LEU A 129 4.81 -7.18 5.94
CA LEU A 129 5.39 -6.75 4.66
C LEU A 129 6.60 -5.81 4.86
N TYR A 130 6.59 -4.95 5.88
CA TYR A 130 7.69 -4.02 6.15
C TYR A 130 8.89 -4.67 6.84
N LEU A 131 8.64 -5.57 7.79
CA LEU A 131 9.70 -6.23 8.56
C LEU A 131 10.42 -7.30 7.73
N PHE A 132 9.72 -7.98 6.83
CA PHE A 132 10.24 -9.14 6.09
C PHE A 132 10.11 -9.00 4.56
N PRO A 133 10.65 -7.94 3.95
CA PRO A 133 10.59 -7.79 2.49
C PRO A 133 11.34 -8.91 1.75
N HIS A 134 12.35 -9.51 2.39
CA HIS A 134 13.13 -10.61 1.83
C HIS A 134 12.32 -11.90 1.66
N LEU A 135 11.43 -12.23 2.60
CA LEU A 135 10.56 -13.42 2.51
C LEU A 135 9.59 -13.31 1.32
N LEU A 136 9.29 -12.10 0.90
CA LEU A 136 8.32 -11.79 -0.16
C LEU A 136 8.99 -11.51 -1.51
N GLY A 137 10.32 -11.58 -1.57
CA GLY A 137 11.09 -11.25 -2.78
C GLY A 137 10.93 -9.80 -3.25
N ILE A 138 10.63 -8.87 -2.33
CA ILE A 138 10.47 -7.44 -2.66
C ILE A 138 11.86 -6.81 -2.77
N PRO A 139 12.22 -6.19 -3.91
CA PRO A 139 13.54 -5.59 -4.06
C PRO A 139 13.71 -4.36 -3.13
N PRO A 140 14.90 -4.16 -2.53
CA PRO A 140 15.13 -3.14 -1.50
C PRO A 140 14.88 -1.71 -2.00
N VAL A 141 15.04 -1.46 -3.29
CA VAL A 141 14.79 -0.15 -3.93
C VAL A 141 13.32 0.28 -3.84
N ARG A 142 12.38 -0.67 -3.67
CA ARG A 142 10.95 -0.39 -3.55
C ARG A 142 10.48 -0.21 -2.10
N HIS A 143 11.31 -0.53 -1.12
CA HIS A 143 10.95 -0.62 0.30
C HIS A 143 10.45 0.69 0.94
N PRO A 144 11.08 1.87 0.71
CA PRO A 144 10.64 3.09 1.41
C PRO A 144 9.37 3.73 0.84
N ARG A 145 8.80 3.21 -0.26
CA ARG A 145 7.69 3.84 -0.98
C ARG A 145 6.33 3.33 -0.52
N PHE A 146 5.33 4.20 -0.55
CA PHE A 146 3.94 3.80 -0.35
C PHE A 146 3.42 3.07 -1.59
N SER A 147 2.85 1.89 -1.38
CA SER A 147 2.19 1.15 -2.44
C SER A 147 0.83 1.78 -2.74
N ARG A 148 0.42 1.80 -4.02
CA ARG A 148 -0.94 2.24 -4.41
C ARG A 148 -2.02 1.40 -3.73
N VAL A 149 -1.76 0.10 -3.55
CA VAL A 149 -2.67 -0.82 -2.86
C VAL A 149 -2.81 -0.38 -1.40
N GLU A 150 -1.72 0.02 -0.76
CA GLU A 150 -1.75 0.49 0.63
C GLU A 150 -2.59 1.77 0.78
N VAL A 151 -2.40 2.73 -0.13
CA VAL A 151 -3.18 3.98 -0.12
C VAL A 151 -4.66 3.71 -0.36
N ALA A 152 -4.99 2.78 -1.25
CA ALA A 152 -6.38 2.36 -1.49
C ALA A 152 -6.97 1.64 -0.27
N THR A 153 -6.21 0.76 0.40
CA THR A 153 -6.66 0.10 1.64
C THR A 153 -6.84 1.09 2.77
N ASP A 154 -6.01 2.13 2.89
CA ASP A 154 -6.18 3.17 3.90
C ASP A 154 -7.48 3.94 3.67
N LEU A 155 -7.75 4.35 2.43
CA LEU A 155 -9.00 5.02 2.08
C LEU A 155 -10.22 4.17 2.41
N PHE A 156 -10.15 2.87 2.11
CA PHE A 156 -11.20 1.92 2.46
C PHE A 156 -11.43 1.87 3.98
N TRP A 157 -10.37 1.75 4.78
CA TRP A 157 -10.50 1.70 6.23
C TRP A 157 -10.95 3.01 6.86
N ILE A 158 -10.61 4.17 6.30
CA ILE A 158 -11.18 5.46 6.73
C ILE A 158 -12.71 5.42 6.60
N ALA A 159 -13.21 5.02 5.44
CA ALA A 159 -14.66 4.96 5.19
C ALA A 159 -15.36 3.99 6.14
N PHE A 160 -14.78 2.80 6.36
CA PHE A 160 -15.36 1.80 7.26
C PHE A 160 -15.35 2.24 8.73
N TRP A 161 -14.27 2.86 9.22
CA TRP A 161 -14.23 3.36 10.59
C TRP A 161 -15.22 4.50 10.82
N ILE A 162 -15.34 5.44 9.88
CA ILE A 162 -16.36 6.51 9.95
C ILE A 162 -17.76 5.90 9.92
N ALA A 163 -18.03 4.98 8.99
CA ALA A 163 -19.34 4.33 8.88
C ALA A 163 -19.69 3.54 10.15
N ALA A 164 -18.75 2.77 10.70
CA ALA A 164 -18.97 1.96 11.90
C ALA A 164 -19.23 2.83 13.13
N SER A 165 -18.41 3.86 13.34
CA SER A 165 -18.57 4.80 14.46
C SER A 165 -19.84 5.64 14.34
N THR A 166 -20.23 6.06 13.13
CA THR A 166 -21.47 6.83 12.91
C THR A 166 -22.70 5.97 13.12
N VAL A 167 -22.75 4.74 12.58
CA VAL A 167 -23.85 3.80 12.81
C VAL A 167 -23.99 3.51 14.31
N GLY A 168 -22.86 3.25 14.98
CA GLY A 168 -22.84 3.03 16.43
C GLY A 168 -23.28 4.25 17.25
N ALA A 169 -22.95 5.47 16.83
CA ALA A 169 -23.33 6.70 17.52
C ALA A 169 -24.80 7.10 17.27
N VAL A 170 -25.33 6.88 16.07
CA VAL A 170 -26.69 7.30 15.68
C VAL A 170 -27.73 6.28 16.14
N PHE A 171 -27.45 4.99 15.97
CA PHE A 171 -28.42 3.92 16.24
C PHE A 171 -28.16 3.18 17.55
N GLY A 172 -26.98 3.38 18.14
CA GLY A 172 -26.60 2.76 19.39
C GLY A 172 -27.16 3.51 20.60
N ASN A 173 -28.10 2.88 21.30
CA ASN A 173 -28.43 3.31 22.65
C ASN A 173 -27.41 2.73 23.63
N CYS A 174 -26.94 3.55 24.58
CA CYS A 174 -26.12 3.04 25.66
C CYS A 174 -26.86 1.91 26.38
N PRO A 175 -26.25 0.72 26.52
CA PRO A 175 -26.91 -0.43 27.08
C PRO A 175 -27.17 -0.20 28.59
N ARG A 176 -28.43 -0.39 29.03
CA ARG A 176 -28.85 -0.19 30.42
C ARG A 176 -28.76 -1.52 31.19
N LYS A 177 -28.22 -1.49 32.41
CA LYS A 177 -28.24 -2.66 33.30
C LYS A 177 -29.68 -2.97 33.73
N PHE A 178 -30.10 -4.23 33.53
CA PHE A 178 -31.48 -4.67 33.86
C PHE A 178 -31.78 -4.68 35.37
N PHE A 179 -30.74 -4.90 36.20
CA PHE A 179 -30.92 -5.09 37.65
C PHE A 179 -30.72 -3.81 38.49
N ASP A 180 -30.32 -2.69 37.87
CA ASP A 180 -30.20 -1.39 38.54
C ASP A 180 -30.92 -0.30 37.72
N PRO A 181 -32.26 -0.23 37.79
CA PRO A 181 -33.02 0.83 37.11
C PRO A 181 -32.94 2.19 37.82
N ILE A 182 -32.43 2.23 39.07
CA ILE A 182 -32.48 3.42 39.95
C ILE A 182 -31.19 4.23 39.89
N THR A 183 -30.03 3.59 39.69
CA THR A 183 -28.77 4.27 39.43
C THR A 183 -28.61 4.45 37.92
N LYS A 184 -28.80 5.70 37.44
CA LYS A 184 -28.20 6.15 36.17
C LYS A 184 -26.68 6.18 36.33
N ASP A 185 -26.06 5.02 36.52
CA ASP A 185 -24.61 4.93 36.57
C ASP A 185 -24.10 5.10 35.14
N ASN A 186 -23.72 6.35 34.84
CA ASN A 186 -23.08 6.77 33.59
C ASN A 186 -21.84 5.93 33.25
N ASN A 187 -21.30 5.18 34.22
CA ASN A 187 -20.13 4.32 34.07
C ASN A 187 -20.31 3.21 33.04
N SER A 188 -21.52 2.67 32.84
CA SER A 188 -21.76 1.63 31.82
C SER A 188 -21.70 2.17 30.38
N CYS A 189 -21.91 3.48 30.20
CA CYS A 189 -21.80 4.13 28.88
C CYS A 189 -20.36 4.52 28.52
N VAL A 190 -19.44 4.52 29.48
CA VAL A 190 -18.04 4.89 29.25
C VAL A 190 -17.37 3.98 28.22
N PRO A 191 -17.38 2.63 28.34
CA PRO A 191 -16.76 1.76 27.34
C PRO A 191 -17.46 1.85 25.97
N TRP A 192 -18.77 2.11 25.95
CA TRP A 192 -19.51 2.35 24.71
C TRP A 192 -19.00 3.61 23.98
N ASN A 193 -19.00 4.75 24.67
CA ASN A 193 -18.53 6.03 24.11
C ASN A 193 -17.05 5.98 23.74
N LEU A 194 -16.24 5.33 24.59
CA LEU A 194 -14.81 5.16 24.34
C LEU A 194 -14.57 4.37 23.05
N SER A 195 -15.36 3.32 22.77
CA SER A 195 -15.23 2.58 21.50
C SER A 195 -15.48 3.49 20.30
N MET A 196 -16.50 4.35 20.33
CA MET A 196 -16.81 5.27 19.24
C MET A 196 -15.71 6.31 19.03
N ILE A 197 -15.20 6.88 20.12
CA ILE A 197 -14.09 7.85 20.10
C ILE A 197 -12.83 7.20 19.51
N LEU A 198 -12.48 5.99 19.96
CA LEU A 198 -11.35 5.24 19.43
C LEU A 198 -11.54 4.88 17.96
N GLY A 199 -12.77 4.61 17.52
CA GLY A 199 -13.08 4.39 16.10
C GLY A 199 -12.83 5.63 15.24
N TYR A 200 -13.31 6.81 15.64
CA TYR A 200 -12.99 8.06 14.95
C TYR A 200 -11.50 8.39 15.00
N LEU A 201 -10.84 8.16 16.12
CA LEU A 201 -9.39 8.34 16.25
C LEU A 201 -8.64 7.43 15.27
N THR A 202 -9.10 6.19 15.10
CA THR A 202 -8.52 5.24 14.13
C THR A 202 -8.72 5.74 12.71
N ALA A 203 -9.90 6.26 12.36
CA ALA A 203 -10.16 6.89 11.06
C ALA A 203 -9.20 8.06 10.78
N VAL A 204 -8.97 8.93 11.76
CA VAL A 204 -8.02 10.05 11.65
C VAL A 204 -6.60 9.52 11.42
N MET A 205 -6.18 8.48 12.14
CA MET A 205 -4.86 7.87 11.96
C MET A 205 -4.68 7.27 10.55
N PHE A 206 -5.70 6.62 9.99
CA PHE A 206 -5.67 6.16 8.59
C PHE A 206 -5.68 7.32 7.61
N ALA A 207 -6.37 8.43 7.90
CA ALA A 207 -6.33 9.63 7.07
C ALA A 207 -4.92 10.24 7.02
N VAL A 208 -4.19 10.24 8.14
CA VAL A 208 -2.80 10.68 8.19
C VAL A 208 -1.93 9.79 7.29
N THR A 209 -2.00 8.46 7.41
CA THR A 209 -1.19 7.57 6.55
C THR A 209 -1.58 7.65 5.07
N PHE A 210 -2.88 7.81 4.78
CA PHE A 210 -3.37 8.09 3.43
C PHE A 210 -2.74 9.35 2.85
N THR A 211 -2.75 10.47 3.58
CA THR A 211 -2.15 11.72 3.09
C THR A 211 -0.65 11.59 2.86
N MET A 212 0.08 10.90 3.74
CA MET A 212 1.51 10.59 3.55
C MET A 212 1.73 9.80 2.26
N GLY A 213 0.92 8.76 2.02
CA GLY A 213 1.00 7.94 0.82
C GLY A 213 0.63 8.69 -0.46
N VAL A 214 -0.38 9.56 -0.41
CA VAL A 214 -0.78 10.43 -1.54
C VAL A 214 0.34 11.42 -1.88
N VAL A 215 0.98 12.02 -0.88
CA VAL A 215 2.12 12.94 -1.09
C VAL A 215 3.32 12.20 -1.68
N ASP A 216 3.63 11.00 -1.18
CA ASP A 216 4.68 10.14 -1.72
C ASP A 216 4.41 9.74 -3.18
N LEU A 217 3.18 9.29 -3.48
CA LEU A 217 2.75 8.96 -4.84
C LEU A 217 2.78 10.19 -5.75
N LYS A 218 2.42 11.37 -5.27
CA LYS A 218 2.50 12.61 -6.07
C LYS A 218 3.93 12.95 -6.45
N LYS A 219 4.89 12.75 -5.53
CA LYS A 219 6.31 13.01 -5.77
C LYS A 219 6.96 11.99 -6.71
N TYR A 220 6.59 10.71 -6.60
CA TYR A 220 7.35 9.62 -7.24
C TYR A 220 6.55 8.70 -8.19
N GLY A 221 5.22 8.80 -8.25
CA GLY A 221 4.36 7.71 -8.79
C GLY A 221 3.13 8.11 -9.60
N TRP A 222 2.69 9.38 -9.59
CA TRP A 222 1.40 9.79 -10.18
C TRP A 222 1.43 9.85 -11.71
N GLY A 223 2.57 10.22 -12.31
CA GLY A 223 2.73 10.29 -13.78
C GLY A 223 2.99 8.96 -14.49
N TYR A 224 3.30 7.90 -13.75
CA TYR A 224 3.74 6.60 -14.31
C TYR A 224 2.62 5.56 -14.46
N ALA A 225 1.35 5.97 -14.37
CA ALA A 225 0.20 5.05 -14.42
C ALA A 225 -0.08 4.48 -15.82
N THR A 226 0.54 5.03 -16.87
CA THR A 226 0.21 4.71 -18.27
C THR A 226 1.41 4.21 -19.07
N GLY A 227 2.23 3.31 -18.53
CA GLY A 227 3.12 2.43 -19.32
C GLY A 227 4.18 3.07 -20.23
N LYS A 228 4.20 4.40 -20.40
CA LYS A 228 5.25 5.14 -21.11
C LYS A 228 6.37 5.39 -20.12
N PHE A 229 7.16 4.34 -19.89
CA PHE A 229 8.50 4.51 -19.37
C PHE A 229 9.27 5.39 -20.35
N SER A 230 9.47 6.66 -20.01
CA SER A 230 10.41 7.50 -20.73
C SER A 230 11.78 6.82 -20.67
N ALA A 231 12.28 6.43 -21.84
CA ALA A 231 13.62 5.91 -22.12
C ALA A 231 14.74 6.63 -21.33
N ASN A 232 14.52 7.90 -21.02
CA ASN A 232 15.59 8.79 -20.62
C ASN A 232 15.70 9.05 -19.10
N GLU A 233 14.76 8.59 -18.26
CA GLU A 233 14.80 8.89 -16.81
C GLU A 233 14.52 7.71 -15.86
N GLY A 234 14.16 6.52 -16.37
CA GLY A 234 13.61 5.43 -15.53
C GLY A 234 14.20 4.02 -15.69
N TRP A 235 15.25 3.83 -16.49
CA TRP A 235 15.66 2.48 -16.94
C TRP A 235 16.55 1.69 -15.97
N VAL A 236 16.97 2.28 -14.85
CA VAL A 236 17.87 1.62 -13.90
C VAL A 236 17.11 0.81 -12.83
N GLY A 237 15.78 0.94 -12.70
CA GLY A 237 15.00 0.24 -11.67
C GLY A 237 14.42 -1.13 -12.07
N TRP A 238 14.57 -1.55 -13.32
CA TRP A 238 13.86 -2.69 -13.92
C TRP A 238 14.75 -3.75 -14.57
N ALA A 239 16.07 -3.59 -14.54
CA ALA A 239 16.96 -4.68 -14.88
C ALA A 239 16.81 -5.77 -13.81
N ARG A 240 15.97 -6.74 -14.15
CA ARG A 240 15.82 -8.06 -13.55
C ARG A 240 17.20 -8.66 -13.24
N GLY A 241 17.75 -8.33 -12.07
CA GLY A 241 18.88 -9.02 -11.50
C GLY A 241 18.36 -10.28 -10.82
N SER A 242 18.96 -11.41 -11.16
CA SER A 242 18.77 -12.71 -10.54
C SER A 242 19.06 -12.67 -9.03
N TRP A 243 18.05 -12.40 -8.20
CA TRP A 243 18.20 -12.51 -6.74
C TRP A 243 17.93 -13.95 -6.25
N ALA A 244 17.51 -14.84 -7.13
CA ALA A 244 17.11 -16.22 -6.81
C ALA A 244 18.20 -17.28 -7.07
N SER A 245 19.46 -16.90 -7.32
CA SER A 245 20.51 -17.85 -7.71
C SER A 245 21.73 -17.92 -6.78
N HIS A 246 21.60 -17.55 -5.50
CA HIS A 246 22.68 -17.74 -4.51
C HIS A 246 22.16 -18.26 -3.16
N SER A 247 21.43 -19.37 -3.19
CA SER A 247 21.13 -20.16 -1.98
C SER A 247 21.64 -21.60 -2.13
N ASP A 248 22.88 -21.75 -2.61
CA ASP A 248 23.68 -22.97 -2.47
C ASP A 248 25.00 -22.61 -1.76
N ILE A 249 24.92 -22.30 -0.47
CA ILE A 249 26.02 -22.44 0.53
C ILE A 249 25.37 -22.83 1.86
#